data_AF-A0A6L9Y2Z7-F1
#
_entry.id   AF-A0A6L9Y2Z7-F1
#
_cell.length_a   1.000
_cell.length_b   1.000
_cell.length_c   1.000
_cell.angle_alpha   90.00
_cell.angle_beta   90.00
_cell.angle_gamma   90.00
#
_symmetry.space_group_name_H-M   'P 1'
#
loop_
_entity.id
_entity.type
_entity.pdbx_description
1 polymer ?
#
loop_
_entity_poly.entity_id
_entity_poly.type
_entity_poly.pdbx_seq_one_letter_code
_entity_poly.pdbx_strand_id
1 'polypeptide(L)'
;MHDPAADDATPTWEKVNARIAGLINEYSTARDRDDWQDVGRRSREILIDFGRLIADATFVPEGQEAPKGADAKAWFDLFLAASARGGDKAELRSTMRAVWDLAQKVTHGDIADVDAFAAAQATVMIIRTAQKMLRGKTKLTSSDGGPVDSNT
;
A
#
# COMPACT_ATOMS: atom_id res chain seq x y z
N MET A 1 11.87 -22.15 21.92
CA MET A 1 12.41 -22.18 20.54
C MET A 1 11.89 -20.91 19.88
N HIS A 2 12.69 -19.84 19.87
CA HIS A 2 12.35 -18.61 19.17
C HIS A 2 12.70 -18.86 17.70
N ASP A 3 11.71 -18.78 16.81
CA ASP A 3 11.91 -18.97 15.37
C ASP A 3 12.48 -17.66 14.79
N PRO A 4 13.77 -17.60 14.44
CA PRO A 4 14.39 -16.38 13.92
C PRO A 4 13.84 -15.96 12.55
N ALA A 5 13.02 -16.77 11.88
CA ALA A 5 12.35 -16.42 10.63
C ALA A 5 11.08 -15.57 10.83
N ALA A 6 10.50 -15.56 12.04
CA ALA A 6 9.27 -14.81 12.32
C ALA A 6 9.51 -13.27 12.33
N ASP A 7 10.71 -12.84 12.72
CA ASP A 7 11.08 -11.42 12.78
C ASP A 7 11.33 -10.81 11.38
N ASP A 8 11.59 -11.62 10.35
CA ASP A 8 11.85 -11.12 9.00
C ASP A 8 10.58 -10.99 8.13
N ALA A 9 9.48 -11.62 8.55
CA ALA A 9 8.23 -11.70 7.78
C ALA A 9 7.29 -10.48 7.93
N THR A 10 7.49 -9.66 8.98
CA THR A 10 6.61 -8.51 9.24
C THR A 10 7.07 -7.30 8.42
N PRO A 11 6.23 -6.77 7.51
CA PRO A 11 6.59 -5.57 6.75
C PRO A 11 6.62 -4.36 7.70
N THR A 12 7.60 -3.48 7.49
CA THR A 12 7.70 -2.18 8.15
C THR A 12 7.74 -1.08 7.10
N TRP A 13 7.44 0.16 7.49
CA TRP A 13 7.57 1.30 6.58
C TRP A 13 9.00 1.48 6.07
N GLU A 14 10.01 1.16 6.89
CA GLU A 14 11.41 1.16 6.49
C GLU A 14 11.67 0.14 5.38
N LYS A 15 11.23 -1.12 5.56
CA LYS A 15 11.34 -2.16 4.53
C LYS A 15 10.61 -1.78 3.24
N VAL A 16 9.40 -1.21 3.33
CA VAL A 16 8.64 -0.71 2.18
C VAL A 16 9.37 0.43 1.46
N ASN A 17 9.96 1.37 2.21
CA ASN A 17 10.76 2.47 1.63
C ASN A 17 12.00 1.95 0.91
N ALA A 18 12.69 0.97 1.49
CA ALA A 18 13.85 0.34 0.86
C ALA A 18 13.46 -0.39 -0.44
N ARG A 19 12.33 -1.10 -0.44
CA ARG A 19 11.79 -1.75 -1.64
C ARG A 19 11.40 -0.75 -2.73
N ILE A 20 10.83 0.40 -2.36
CA ILE A 20 10.56 1.51 -3.30
C ILE A 20 11.86 2.01 -3.94
N ALA A 21 12.93 2.22 -3.16
CA ALA A 21 14.22 2.64 -3.71
C ALA A 21 14.77 1.58 -4.68
N GLY A 22 14.64 0.30 -4.31
CA GLY A 22 15.00 -0.82 -5.20
C GLY A 22 14.19 -0.87 -6.49
N LEU A 23 12.88 -0.64 -6.44
CA LEU A 23 12.01 -0.56 -7.63
C LEU A 23 12.42 0.57 -8.59
N ILE A 24 12.74 1.74 -8.04
CA ILE A 24 13.20 2.89 -8.84
C ILE A 24 14.53 2.54 -9.53
N ASN A 25 15.45 1.93 -8.79
CA ASN A 25 16.73 1.50 -9.34
C ASN A 25 16.56 0.44 -10.44
N GLU A 26 15.72 -0.57 -10.20
CA GLU A 26 15.43 -1.64 -11.17
C GLU A 26 14.95 -1.05 -12.51
N TYR A 27 13.92 -0.19 -12.47
CA TYR A 27 13.42 0.42 -13.69
C TYR A 27 14.48 1.28 -14.41
N SER A 28 15.38 1.96 -13.67
CA SER A 28 16.43 2.78 -14.29
C SER A 28 17.40 1.97 -15.16
N THR A 29 17.58 0.69 -14.86
CA THR A 29 18.47 -0.23 -15.58
C THR A 29 17.75 -1.18 -16.53
N ALA A 30 16.43 -1.33 -16.40
CA ALA A 30 15.62 -2.24 -17.22
C ALA A 30 15.69 -1.94 -18.72
N ARG A 31 15.97 -2.93 -19.56
CA ARG A 31 16.10 -2.77 -21.02
C ARG A 31 15.27 -3.76 -21.84
N ASP A 32 14.81 -4.84 -21.23
CA ASP A 32 14.05 -5.85 -21.93
C ASP A 32 12.81 -6.30 -21.15
N ARG A 33 12.09 -7.24 -21.76
CA ARG A 33 10.83 -7.75 -21.22
C ARG A 33 11.01 -8.42 -19.86
N ASP A 34 12.11 -9.13 -19.63
CA ASP A 34 12.31 -9.86 -18.38
C ASP A 34 12.57 -8.86 -17.24
N ASP A 35 13.36 -7.81 -17.51
CA ASP A 35 13.55 -6.70 -16.56
C ASP A 35 12.21 -5.99 -16.26
N TRP A 36 11.40 -5.73 -17.28
CA TRP A 36 10.09 -5.07 -17.11
C TRP A 36 9.10 -5.92 -16.30
N GLN A 37 9.11 -7.24 -16.49
CA GLN A 37 8.34 -8.15 -15.65
C GLN A 37 8.84 -8.16 -14.21
N ASP A 38 10.16 -8.03 -13.98
CA ASP A 38 10.72 -7.89 -12.64
C ASP A 38 10.28 -6.58 -11.95
N VAL A 39 10.22 -5.48 -12.69
CA VAL A 39 9.62 -4.21 -12.22
C VAL A 39 8.16 -4.42 -11.79
N GLY A 40 7.39 -5.17 -12.57
CA GLY A 40 6.01 -5.57 -12.22
C GLY A 40 5.95 -6.40 -10.93
N ARG A 41 6.79 -7.43 -10.83
CA ARG A 41 6.89 -8.31 -9.66
C ARG A 41 7.21 -7.50 -8.39
N ARG A 42 8.21 -6.64 -8.45
CA ARG A 42 8.61 -5.76 -7.32
C ARG A 42 7.50 -4.79 -6.93
N SER A 43 6.82 -4.21 -7.92
CA SER A 43 5.65 -3.34 -7.68
C SER A 43 4.57 -4.10 -6.91
N ARG A 44 4.21 -5.30 -7.37
CA ARG A 44 3.24 -6.18 -6.71
C ARG A 44 3.65 -6.55 -5.28
N GLU A 45 4.91 -6.88 -5.06
CA GLU A 45 5.43 -7.23 -3.72
C GLU A 45 5.33 -6.05 -2.74
N ILE A 46 5.65 -4.83 -3.19
CA ILE A 46 5.48 -3.61 -2.39
C ILE A 46 4.01 -3.41 -1.99
N LEU A 47 3.07 -3.65 -2.91
CA LEU A 47 1.64 -3.52 -2.63
C LEU A 47 1.14 -4.60 -1.64
N ILE A 48 1.69 -5.81 -1.71
CA ILE A 48 1.38 -6.87 -0.76
C ILE A 48 1.91 -6.52 0.64
N ASP A 49 3.16 -6.07 0.73
CA ASP A 49 3.76 -5.63 1.99
C ASP A 49 2.98 -4.46 2.59
N PHE A 50 2.55 -3.53 1.75
CA PHE A 50 1.69 -2.43 2.17
C PHE A 50 0.33 -2.91 2.69
N GLY A 51 -0.36 -3.81 1.99
CA GLY A 51 -1.64 -4.36 2.43
C GLY A 51 -1.53 -5.10 3.77
N ARG A 52 -0.41 -5.80 4.01
CA ARG A 52 -0.10 -6.42 5.31
C ARG A 52 0.21 -5.39 6.39
N LEU A 53 0.95 -4.33 6.06
CA LEU A 53 1.33 -3.27 6.98
C LEU A 53 0.12 -2.48 7.51
N ILE A 54 -0.94 -2.37 6.71
CA ILE A 54 -2.19 -1.67 7.06
C ILE A 54 -3.29 -2.62 7.54
N ALA A 55 -3.02 -3.91 7.67
CA ALA A 55 -4.00 -4.88 8.13
C ALA A 55 -4.39 -4.58 9.57
N ASP A 56 -5.52 -3.89 9.74
CA ASP A 56 -6.00 -3.36 11.00
C ASP A 56 -7.50 -3.67 11.13
N ALA A 57 -7.86 -4.38 12.20
CA ALA A 57 -9.24 -4.77 12.48
C ALA A 57 -10.21 -3.58 12.55
N THR A 58 -9.73 -2.36 12.84
CA THR A 58 -10.54 -1.14 12.84
C THR A 58 -11.08 -0.76 11.45
N PHE A 59 -10.54 -1.32 10.36
CA PHE A 59 -11.08 -1.15 9.02
C PHE A 59 -12.17 -2.16 8.66
N VAL A 60 -12.37 -3.19 9.48
CA VAL A 60 -13.40 -4.22 9.25
C VAL A 60 -14.75 -3.68 9.74
N PRO A 61 -15.79 -3.60 8.88
CA PRO A 61 -17.11 -3.18 9.30
C PRO A 61 -17.70 -4.12 10.36
N GLU A 62 -18.53 -3.58 11.25
CA GLU A 62 -19.20 -4.36 12.27
C GLU A 62 -20.03 -5.51 11.65
N GLY A 63 -19.91 -6.70 12.25
CA GLY A 63 -20.60 -7.91 11.78
C GLY A 63 -19.96 -8.59 10.57
N GLN A 64 -18.83 -8.10 10.04
CA GLN A 64 -18.06 -8.79 9.00
C GLN A 64 -16.86 -9.52 9.56
N GLU A 65 -16.50 -10.65 8.93
CA GLU A 65 -15.28 -11.37 9.23
C GLU A 65 -14.07 -10.63 8.65
N ALA A 66 -12.99 -10.54 9.42
CA ALA A 66 -11.75 -9.95 8.94
C ALA A 66 -11.15 -10.78 7.79
N PRO A 67 -10.57 -10.15 6.76
CA PRO A 67 -9.83 -10.89 5.75
C PRO A 67 -8.68 -11.69 6.37
N LYS A 68 -8.25 -12.76 5.70
CA LYS A 68 -7.02 -13.48 6.09
C LYS A 68 -5.86 -12.49 6.10
N GLY A 69 -4.95 -12.60 7.08
CA GLY A 69 -3.81 -11.67 7.19
C GLY A 69 -2.93 -11.61 5.94
N ALA A 70 -2.88 -12.70 5.15
CA ALA A 70 -2.16 -12.74 3.89
C ALA A 70 -2.90 -12.12 2.69
N ASP A 71 -4.19 -11.81 2.81
CA ASP A 71 -5.01 -11.23 1.73
C ASP A 71 -4.83 -9.71 1.66
N ALA A 72 -3.68 -9.30 1.16
CA ALA A 72 -3.30 -7.89 1.07
C ALA A 72 -4.26 -7.06 0.22
N LYS A 73 -4.92 -7.65 -0.80
CA LYS A 73 -5.87 -6.93 -1.64
C LYS A 73 -7.16 -6.61 -0.88
N ALA A 74 -7.68 -7.57 -0.13
CA ALA A 74 -8.85 -7.33 0.71
C ALA A 74 -8.59 -6.24 1.77
N TRP A 75 -7.43 -6.28 2.43
CA TRP A 75 -7.02 -5.23 3.37
C TRP A 75 -6.86 -3.86 2.71
N PHE A 76 -6.29 -3.82 1.51
CA PHE A 76 -6.20 -2.60 0.71
C PHE A 76 -7.58 -2.01 0.39
N ASP A 77 -8.55 -2.83 -0.02
CA ASP A 77 -9.90 -2.36 -0.31
C ASP A 77 -10.62 -1.83 0.95
N LEU A 78 -10.46 -2.49 2.10
CA LEU A 78 -10.98 -2.01 3.38
C LEU A 78 -10.35 -0.67 3.78
N PHE A 79 -9.03 -0.54 3.63
CA PHE A 79 -8.33 0.72 3.87
C PHE A 79 -8.90 1.85 3.01
N LEU A 80 -9.13 1.62 1.71
CA LEU A 80 -9.72 2.62 0.81
C LEU A 80 -11.14 3.00 1.22
N ALA A 81 -11.96 2.00 1.57
CA ALA A 81 -13.32 2.22 2.04
C ALA A 81 -13.36 3.05 3.34
N ALA A 82 -12.44 2.81 4.27
CA ALA A 82 -12.36 3.51 5.54
C ALA A 82 -11.68 4.88 5.47
N SER A 83 -10.74 5.07 4.53
CA SER A 83 -9.85 6.25 4.52
C SER A 83 -10.18 7.27 3.42
N ALA A 84 -10.90 6.86 2.39
CA ALA A 84 -11.33 7.69 1.28
C ALA A 84 -12.84 7.58 1.10
N ARG A 85 -13.61 7.89 2.16
CA ARG A 85 -15.09 7.88 2.16
C ARG A 85 -15.66 9.03 1.33
N GLY A 86 -16.92 8.89 0.89
CA GLY A 86 -17.63 9.94 0.15
C GLY A 86 -17.52 9.81 -1.37
N GLY A 87 -18.47 10.44 -2.07
CA GLY A 87 -18.49 10.47 -3.55
C GLY A 87 -17.32 11.27 -4.12
N ASP A 88 -16.89 12.33 -3.44
CA ASP A 88 -15.76 13.22 -3.77
C ASP A 88 -14.37 12.54 -3.72
N LYS A 89 -14.33 11.28 -3.30
CA LYS A 89 -13.11 10.44 -3.26
C LYS A 89 -13.19 9.25 -4.20
N ALA A 90 -14.21 9.17 -5.07
CA ALA A 90 -14.41 8.03 -5.96
C ALA A 90 -13.25 7.83 -6.94
N GLU A 91 -12.75 8.91 -7.53
CA GLU A 91 -11.64 8.90 -8.51
C GLU A 91 -10.35 8.44 -7.84
N LEU A 92 -10.10 8.87 -6.60
CA LEU A 92 -8.94 8.42 -5.83
C LEU A 92 -9.01 6.91 -5.57
N ARG A 93 -10.16 6.39 -5.13
CA ARG A 93 -10.33 4.94 -4.91
C ARG A 93 -10.16 4.16 -6.22
N SER A 94 -10.75 4.65 -7.31
CA SER A 94 -10.63 4.01 -8.63
C SER A 94 -9.18 3.99 -9.11
N THR A 95 -8.47 5.12 -9.01
CA THR A 95 -7.06 5.23 -9.36
C THR A 95 -6.21 4.25 -8.57
N MET A 96 -6.39 4.20 -7.24
CA MET A 96 -5.62 3.31 -6.38
C MET A 96 -5.82 1.82 -6.70
N ARG A 97 -7.04 1.42 -7.09
CA ARG A 97 -7.31 0.05 -7.57
C ARG A 97 -6.72 -0.22 -8.94
N ALA A 98 -6.83 0.72 -9.88
CA ALA A 98 -6.24 0.59 -11.21
C ALA A 98 -4.71 0.41 -11.15
N VAL A 99 -4.03 1.07 -10.20
CA VAL A 99 -2.59 0.87 -9.97
C VAL A 99 -2.28 -0.53 -9.44
N TRP A 100 -3.11 -1.05 -8.54
CA TRP A 100 -2.98 -2.44 -8.09
C TRP A 100 -3.07 -3.41 -9.27
N ASP A 101 -4.09 -3.25 -10.11
CA ASP A 101 -4.32 -4.10 -11.27
C ASP A 101 -3.21 -3.97 -12.31
N LEU A 102 -2.67 -2.75 -12.53
CA LEU A 102 -1.53 -2.52 -13.39
C LEU A 102 -0.28 -3.27 -12.91
N ALA A 103 0.03 -3.23 -11.60
CA ALA A 103 1.16 -3.98 -11.05
C ALA A 103 1.00 -5.50 -11.25
N GLN A 104 -0.22 -6.04 -11.13
CA GLN A 104 -0.50 -7.45 -11.45
C GLN A 104 -0.29 -7.74 -12.94
N LYS A 105 -0.83 -6.90 -13.83
CA LYS A 105 -0.70 -7.03 -15.29
C LYS A 105 0.77 -7.09 -15.69
N VAL A 106 1.60 -6.18 -15.17
CA VAL A 106 3.01 -6.08 -15.57
C VAL A 106 3.81 -7.32 -15.17
N THR A 107 3.43 -8.01 -14.10
CA THR A 107 4.13 -9.22 -13.66
C THR A 107 3.96 -10.41 -14.63
N HIS A 108 2.84 -10.50 -15.34
CA HIS A 108 2.45 -11.73 -16.08
C HIS A 108 2.05 -11.49 -17.55
N GLY A 109 2.03 -10.24 -17.99
CA GLY A 109 1.46 -9.86 -19.28
C GLY A 109 2.44 -9.87 -20.45
N ASP A 110 1.86 -9.62 -21.61
CA ASP A 110 2.57 -8.96 -22.71
C ASP A 110 2.61 -7.46 -22.40
N ILE A 111 3.81 -6.90 -22.35
CA ILE A 111 4.06 -5.56 -21.82
C ILE A 111 5.12 -4.82 -22.63
N ALA A 112 5.00 -3.51 -22.64
CA ALA A 112 6.03 -2.60 -23.11
C ALA A 112 6.73 -1.90 -21.94
N ASP A 113 7.86 -1.27 -22.23
CA ASP A 113 8.58 -0.36 -21.31
C ASP A 113 7.64 0.61 -20.58
N VAL A 114 6.71 1.23 -21.32
CA VAL A 114 5.76 2.20 -20.75
C VAL A 114 4.83 1.59 -19.69
N ASP A 115 4.47 0.31 -19.81
CA ASP A 115 3.67 -0.37 -18.78
C ASP A 115 4.49 -0.53 -17.48
N ALA A 116 5.76 -0.92 -17.58
CA ALA A 116 6.66 -1.06 -16.44
C ALA A 116 6.99 0.29 -15.80
N PHE A 117 7.23 1.33 -16.61
CA PHE A 117 7.40 2.69 -16.13
C PHE A 117 6.19 3.16 -15.33
N ALA A 118 5.00 2.99 -15.91
CA ALA A 118 3.75 3.39 -15.28
C ALA A 118 3.53 2.61 -13.97
N ALA A 119 3.76 1.30 -13.95
CA ALA A 119 3.65 0.49 -12.73
C ALA A 119 4.61 0.97 -11.64
N ALA A 120 5.87 1.25 -11.99
CA ALA A 120 6.86 1.72 -11.02
C ALA A 120 6.47 3.08 -10.42
N GLN A 121 6.19 4.07 -11.26
CA GLN A 121 5.82 5.42 -10.82
C GLN A 121 4.51 5.43 -10.03
N ALA A 122 3.51 4.70 -10.51
CA ALA A 122 2.20 4.66 -9.87
C ALA A 122 2.25 3.93 -8.53
N THR A 123 3.06 2.87 -8.39
CA THR A 123 3.31 2.21 -7.09
C THR A 123 3.86 3.19 -6.07
N VAL A 124 4.88 3.98 -6.44
CA VAL A 124 5.42 5.02 -5.56
C VAL A 124 4.34 6.03 -5.18
N MET A 125 3.59 6.53 -6.16
CA MET A 125 2.51 7.49 -5.94
C MET A 125 1.48 6.97 -4.94
N ILE A 126 0.95 5.76 -5.11
CA ILE A 126 -0.13 5.26 -4.24
C ILE A 126 0.36 4.92 -2.84
N ILE A 127 1.60 4.43 -2.68
CA ILE A 127 2.16 4.20 -1.34
C ILE A 127 2.37 5.53 -0.61
N ARG A 128 2.94 6.54 -1.27
CA ARG A 128 3.12 7.87 -0.66
C ARG A 128 1.79 8.55 -0.35
N THR A 129 0.79 8.36 -1.21
CA THR A 129 -0.58 8.85 -0.98
C THR A 129 -1.21 8.18 0.23
N ALA A 130 -1.11 6.86 0.34
CA ALA A 130 -1.63 6.13 1.50
C ALA A 130 -0.93 6.53 2.80
N GLN A 131 0.40 6.70 2.79
CA GLN A 131 1.14 7.25 3.93
C GLN A 131 0.60 8.61 4.37
N LYS A 132 0.30 9.50 3.42
CA LYS A 132 -0.30 10.82 3.70
C LYS A 132 -1.68 10.68 4.33
N MET A 133 -2.53 9.78 3.82
CA MET A 133 -3.86 9.53 4.36
C MET A 133 -3.81 9.00 5.80
N LEU A 134 -2.89 8.06 6.08
CA LEU A 134 -2.71 7.48 7.42
C LEU A 134 -2.23 8.52 8.45
N ARG A 135 -1.27 9.38 8.08
CA ARG A 135 -0.82 10.50 8.94
C ARG A 135 -1.93 11.49 9.26
N GLY A 136 -2.85 11.72 8.31
CA GLY A 136 -4.02 12.56 8.53
C GLY A 136 -4.96 12.00 9.60
N LYS A 137 -5.13 10.67 9.64
CA LYS A 137 -5.95 9.99 10.65
C LYS A 137 -5.35 10.08 12.05
N THR A 138 -4.04 9.86 12.21
CA THR A 138 -3.37 9.97 13.52
C THR A 138 -3.52 11.37 14.13
N LYS A 139 -3.48 12.42 13.31
CA LYS A 139 -3.69 13.80 13.80
C LYS A 139 -5.14 14.06 14.24
N LEU A 140 -6.13 13.45 13.57
CA LEU A 140 -7.54 13.62 13.90
C LEU A 140 -7.93 12.91 15.22
N THR A 141 -7.29 11.77 15.52
CA THR A 141 -7.49 11.06 16.79
C THR A 141 -6.77 11.72 17.98
N SER A 142 -5.78 12.57 17.74
CA SER A 142 -5.06 13.30 18.79
C SER A 142 -5.70 14.65 19.14
N SER A 143 -6.73 15.10 18.41
CA SER A 143 -7.43 16.37 18.68
C SER A 143 -8.65 16.26 19.59
N ASP A 144 -8.98 15.07 20.11
CA ASP A 144 -10.07 14.88 21.10
C ASP A 144 -9.65 15.20 22.55
N GLY A 145 -8.47 15.79 22.76
CA GLY A 145 -8.06 16.38 24.04
C GLY A 145 -8.59 17.81 24.21
N GLY A 146 -9.90 17.97 24.39
CA GLY A 146 -10.51 19.21 24.88
C GLY A 146 -10.05 19.56 26.31
N PRO A 147 -10.23 20.82 26.76
CA PRO A 147 -9.42 21.43 27.81
C PRO A 147 -9.69 20.82 29.18
N VAL A 148 -8.62 20.54 29.92
CA VAL A 148 -8.71 20.35 31.37
C VAL A 148 -8.73 21.72 32.01
N ASP A 149 -9.92 22.30 32.15
CA ASP A 149 -10.13 23.32 33.16
C ASP A 149 -10.03 22.65 34.53
N SER A 150 -8.97 22.96 35.26
CA SER A 150 -9.02 22.98 36.72
C SER A 150 -7.95 23.90 37.32
N ASN A 151 -8.44 25.08 37.73
CA ASN A 151 -8.13 25.77 38.98
C ASN A 151 -6.75 26.43 39.17
N THR A 152 -6.69 27.76 38.98
CA THR A 152 -6.28 28.72 40.02
C THR A 152 -6.90 30.08 39.73
#